data_AF-A0A382QBJ5-F1
#
_entry.id   AF-A0A382QBJ5-F1
#
_cell.length_a   1.000
_cell.length_b   1.000
_cell.length_c   1.000
_cell.angle_alpha   90.00
_cell.angle_beta   90.00
_cell.angle_gamma   90.00
#
_symmetry.space_group_name_H-M   'P 1'
#
loop_
_entity.id
_entity.type
_entity.pdbx_description
1 polymer ?
#
loop_
_entity_poly.entity_id
_entity_poly.type
_entity_poly.pdbx_seq_one_letter_code
_entity_poly.pdbx_strand_id
1 'polypeptide(L)'
;MQKINLHLDTSEAIDPNSLRFNDSLLAPVPTFTKAQLKAFKCVLCNVVEYEGNPILFNLRNQRNVPKQFNPQQIGHKPLVAVLTKLRNNGLLRLEKGTPWYTKEEDGDFKDRKLSSFIPNEQLMLLAESAGITKESIEETIRNHVVLRDGNDNLLEYEPTPYTQHIEQLMGAYCDYLKKQRVTLDDEPIEGFFLARKYQDCGRDASFRYGGRSFHPFMGLTKEKRARIKINGQTTVSVDYAASVPNLLYQAVTGQRLHPNDPYQVTGLPRKIAKKYANIMFNTA
;
A
#
# COMPACT_ATOMS: atom_id res chain seq x y z
N MET A 1 -1.54 3.57 -9.63
CA MET A 1 -1.13 2.16 -9.75
C MET A 1 -1.27 1.47 -8.41
N GLN A 2 -2.12 0.44 -8.34
CA GLN A 2 -2.40 -0.30 -7.12
C GLN A 2 -1.32 -1.36 -6.86
N LYS A 3 -1.06 -1.68 -5.60
CA LYS A 3 -0.24 -2.84 -5.25
C LYS A 3 -1.12 -4.09 -5.22
N ILE A 4 -0.50 -5.25 -5.47
CA ILE A 4 -1.18 -6.53 -5.31
C ILE A 4 -1.79 -6.62 -3.90
N ASN A 5 -3.07 -6.95 -3.85
CA ASN A 5 -3.86 -7.08 -2.65
C ASN A 5 -4.03 -8.55 -2.28
N LEU A 6 -3.39 -8.95 -1.18
CA LEU A 6 -3.42 -10.33 -0.67
C LEU A 6 -4.69 -10.66 0.14
N HIS A 7 -5.59 -9.68 0.30
CA HIS A 7 -6.88 -9.85 0.97
C HIS A 7 -8.00 -10.25 0.01
N LEU A 8 -7.77 -10.19 -1.31
CA LEU A 8 -8.74 -10.61 -2.32
C LEU A 8 -8.74 -12.13 -2.47
N ASP A 9 -9.93 -12.70 -2.37
CA ASP A 9 -10.24 -14.11 -2.65
C ASP A 9 -11.61 -14.20 -3.34
N THR A 10 -12.08 -15.42 -3.59
CA THR A 10 -13.43 -15.71 -4.09
C THR A 10 -13.88 -17.07 -3.57
N SER A 11 -15.17 -17.39 -3.52
CA SER A 11 -15.60 -18.77 -3.25
C SER A 11 -15.40 -19.70 -4.44
N GLU A 12 -15.18 -19.15 -5.63
CA GLU A 12 -15.10 -19.92 -6.87
C GLU A 12 -13.94 -20.93 -6.85
N ALA A 13 -14.27 -22.16 -7.25
CA ALA A 13 -13.31 -23.25 -7.39
C ALA A 13 -12.64 -23.16 -8.76
N ILE A 14 -11.33 -22.88 -8.75
CA ILE A 14 -10.56 -22.77 -9.98
C ILE A 14 -9.90 -24.11 -10.28
N ASP A 15 -10.35 -24.76 -11.36
CA ASP A 15 -9.63 -25.87 -11.98
C ASP A 15 -8.87 -25.36 -13.22
N PRO A 16 -7.54 -25.19 -13.15
CA PRO A 16 -6.77 -24.74 -14.32
C PRO A 16 -6.89 -25.64 -15.54
N ASN A 17 -7.20 -26.93 -15.37
CA ASN A 17 -7.33 -27.83 -16.53
C ASN A 17 -8.58 -27.54 -17.35
N SER A 18 -9.57 -26.86 -16.76
CA SER A 18 -10.78 -26.41 -17.45
C SER A 18 -10.60 -25.06 -18.17
N LEU A 19 -9.53 -24.33 -17.87
CA LEU A 19 -9.29 -22.99 -18.40
C LEU A 19 -8.54 -23.05 -19.73
N ARG A 20 -8.96 -22.20 -20.66
CA ARG A 20 -8.26 -22.01 -21.93
C ARG A 20 -7.18 -20.94 -21.77
N PHE A 21 -5.94 -21.40 -21.67
CA PHE A 21 -4.75 -20.54 -21.71
C PHE A 21 -4.46 -20.13 -23.17
N ASN A 22 -3.36 -19.42 -23.40
CA ASN A 22 -2.92 -19.12 -24.76
C ASN A 22 -2.57 -20.43 -25.49
N ASP A 23 -3.30 -20.71 -26.58
CA ASP A 23 -3.18 -21.92 -27.39
C ASP A 23 -2.03 -21.87 -28.43
N SER A 24 -1.19 -20.83 -28.38
CA SER A 24 0.00 -20.75 -29.23
C SER A 24 0.97 -21.90 -28.94
N LEU A 25 1.53 -22.52 -30.00
CA LEU A 25 2.57 -23.56 -29.89
C LEU A 25 3.81 -23.11 -29.11
N LEU A 26 4.07 -21.80 -29.04
CA LEU A 26 5.20 -21.21 -28.31
C LEU A 26 4.84 -20.82 -26.86
N ALA A 27 3.57 -20.95 -26.46
CA ALA A 27 3.06 -20.60 -25.15
C ALA A 27 2.75 -21.87 -24.35
N PRO A 28 3.66 -22.35 -23.49
CA PRO A 28 3.41 -23.56 -22.72
C PRO A 28 2.22 -23.35 -21.78
N VAL A 29 1.30 -24.31 -21.73
CA VAL A 29 0.18 -24.32 -20.78
C VAL A 29 0.76 -24.42 -19.36
N PRO A 30 0.43 -23.48 -18.46
CA PRO A 30 1.01 -23.47 -17.13
C PRO A 30 0.37 -24.55 -16.24
N THR A 31 1.21 -25.32 -15.56
CA THR A 31 0.79 -26.19 -14.46
C THR A 31 0.97 -25.49 -13.13
N PHE A 32 0.20 -25.82 -12.09
CA PHE A 32 0.32 -25.15 -10.78
C PHE A 32 0.39 -26.16 -9.64
N THR A 33 1.31 -25.94 -8.69
CA THR A 33 1.27 -26.62 -7.39
C THR A 33 0.13 -26.06 -6.54
N LYS A 34 -0.26 -26.75 -5.46
CA LYS A 34 -1.30 -26.25 -4.53
C LYS A 34 -1.04 -24.81 -4.05
N ALA A 35 0.21 -24.50 -3.69
CA ALA A 35 0.59 -23.14 -3.26
C ALA A 35 0.52 -22.12 -4.41
N GLN A 36 0.85 -22.54 -5.64
CA GLN A 36 0.72 -21.69 -6.83
C GLN A 36 -0.73 -21.49 -7.22
N LEU A 37 -1.62 -22.47 -7.06
CA LEU A 37 -3.06 -22.31 -7.31
C LEU A 37 -3.67 -21.21 -6.44
N LYS A 38 -3.29 -21.18 -5.16
CA LYS A 38 -3.74 -20.12 -4.24
C LYS A 38 -3.26 -18.72 -4.68
N ALA A 39 -2.01 -18.63 -5.12
CA ALA A 39 -1.47 -17.40 -5.66
C ALA A 39 -2.10 -17.02 -7.01
N PHE A 40 -2.41 -18.00 -7.86
CA PHE A 40 -3.06 -17.81 -9.15
C PHE A 40 -4.46 -17.25 -9.00
N LYS A 41 -5.26 -17.83 -8.10
CA LYS A 41 -6.55 -17.30 -7.70
C LYS A 41 -6.49 -15.83 -7.28
N CYS A 42 -5.59 -15.50 -6.36
CA CYS A 42 -5.39 -14.12 -5.92
C CYS A 42 -4.97 -13.19 -7.06
N VAL A 43 -4.10 -13.63 -7.98
CA VAL A 43 -3.73 -12.85 -9.17
C VAL A 43 -4.94 -12.56 -10.04
N LEU A 44 -5.80 -13.55 -10.32
CA LEU A 44 -7.01 -13.34 -11.12
C LEU A 44 -8.00 -12.38 -10.42
N CYS A 45 -8.23 -12.53 -9.12
CA CYS A 45 -9.04 -11.58 -8.35
C CYS A 45 -8.49 -10.15 -8.46
N ASN A 46 -7.17 -9.97 -8.34
CA ASN A 46 -6.54 -8.65 -8.48
C ASN A 46 -6.67 -8.07 -9.88
N VAL A 47 -6.59 -8.91 -10.92
CA VAL A 47 -6.74 -8.51 -12.32
C VAL A 47 -8.16 -8.01 -12.59
N VAL A 48 -9.17 -8.71 -12.09
CA VAL A 48 -10.58 -8.32 -12.23
C VAL A 48 -10.92 -7.09 -11.36
N GLU A 49 -10.50 -7.07 -10.09
CA GLU A 49 -10.74 -5.96 -9.16
C GLU A 49 -10.20 -4.63 -9.71
N TYR A 50 -9.00 -4.66 -10.29
CA TYR A 50 -8.35 -3.47 -10.84
C TYR A 50 -8.58 -3.30 -12.35
N GLU A 51 -9.56 -4.00 -12.94
CA GLU A 51 -9.99 -3.82 -14.33
C GLU A 51 -8.83 -3.91 -15.35
N GLY A 52 -7.91 -4.83 -15.11
CA GLY A 52 -6.75 -5.04 -15.99
C GLY A 52 -5.68 -3.93 -15.91
N ASN A 53 -5.80 -2.96 -15.00
CA ASN A 53 -4.77 -1.92 -14.82
C ASN A 53 -3.44 -2.51 -14.32
N PRO A 54 -2.29 -1.82 -14.55
CA PRO A 54 -1.00 -2.25 -14.02
C PRO A 54 -0.97 -2.43 -12.50
N ILE A 55 -0.46 -3.58 -12.04
CA ILE A 55 -0.45 -3.98 -10.63
C ILE A 55 0.99 -4.08 -10.13
N LEU A 56 1.30 -3.32 -9.08
CA LEU A 56 2.63 -3.23 -8.48
C LEU A 56 2.91 -4.41 -7.53
N PHE A 57 4.11 -4.97 -7.60
CA PHE A 57 4.58 -6.02 -6.70
C PHE A 57 6.10 -5.97 -6.51
N ASN A 58 6.60 -6.74 -5.54
CA ASN A 58 8.03 -6.96 -5.37
C ASN A 58 8.45 -8.20 -6.16
N LEU A 59 9.40 -8.05 -7.08
CA LEU A 59 9.92 -9.19 -7.84
C LEU A 59 11.03 -9.94 -7.10
N ARG A 60 11.79 -9.25 -6.24
CA ARG A 60 12.85 -9.87 -5.42
C ARG A 60 12.22 -10.64 -4.28
N ASN A 61 12.83 -11.78 -3.95
CA ASN A 61 12.40 -12.62 -2.84
C ASN A 61 12.19 -11.80 -1.56
N GLN A 62 11.03 -11.98 -0.94
CA GLN A 62 10.67 -11.34 0.33
C GLN A 62 10.26 -12.39 1.35
N ARG A 63 10.37 -12.01 2.62
CA ARG A 63 9.73 -12.76 3.71
C ARG A 63 8.22 -12.78 3.47
N ASN A 64 7.59 -13.92 3.75
CA ASN A 64 6.14 -14.00 3.71
C ASN A 64 5.56 -13.08 4.78
N VAL A 65 4.54 -12.34 4.36
CA VAL A 65 3.78 -11.45 5.23
C VAL A 65 2.95 -12.29 6.22
N PRO A 66 2.81 -11.87 7.49
CA PRO A 66 2.03 -12.60 8.48
C PRO A 66 0.54 -12.68 8.15
N LYS A 67 -0.20 -13.57 8.83
CA LYS A 67 -1.59 -13.92 8.47
C LYS A 67 -2.51 -12.70 8.56
N GLN A 68 -2.27 -11.81 9.50
CA GLN A 68 -3.03 -10.56 9.67
C GLN A 68 -3.07 -9.67 8.42
N PHE A 69 -2.03 -9.70 7.58
CA PHE A 69 -1.93 -8.90 6.35
C PHE A 69 -1.85 -9.77 5.07
N ASN A 70 -1.97 -11.08 5.23
CA ASN A 70 -2.00 -12.08 4.19
C ASN A 70 -2.91 -13.22 4.67
N PRO A 71 -4.24 -12.99 4.76
CA PRO A 71 -5.17 -13.97 5.35
C PRO A 71 -5.12 -15.32 4.65
N GLN A 72 -4.87 -15.26 3.35
CA GLN A 72 -4.71 -16.39 2.47
C GLN A 72 -3.31 -17.04 2.52
N GLN A 73 -2.37 -16.51 3.30
CA GLN A 73 -1.00 -17.03 3.45
C GLN A 73 -0.32 -17.32 2.09
N ILE A 74 -0.56 -16.45 1.12
CA ILE A 74 0.03 -16.56 -0.21
C ILE A 74 1.53 -16.34 -0.07
N GLY A 75 2.30 -17.37 -0.41
CA GLY A 75 3.74 -17.29 -0.37
C GLY A 75 4.28 -16.40 -1.49
N HIS A 76 5.31 -15.62 -1.19
CA HIS A 76 5.93 -14.73 -2.16
C HIS A 76 6.53 -15.48 -3.36
N LYS A 77 7.24 -16.60 -3.10
CA LYS A 77 7.81 -17.44 -4.17
C LYS A 77 6.72 -18.04 -5.09
N PRO A 78 5.65 -18.68 -4.57
CA PRO A 78 4.50 -19.09 -5.39
C PRO A 78 3.92 -17.96 -6.24
N LEU A 79 3.73 -16.77 -5.67
CA LEU A 79 3.21 -15.61 -6.40
C LEU A 79 4.10 -15.23 -7.59
N VAL A 80 5.40 -15.05 -7.38
CA VAL A 80 6.34 -14.72 -8.46
C VAL A 80 6.39 -15.84 -9.51
N ALA A 81 6.29 -17.10 -9.09
CA ALA A 81 6.26 -18.23 -10.01
C ALA A 81 5.01 -18.23 -10.90
N VAL A 82 3.83 -17.93 -10.35
CA VAL A 82 2.59 -17.76 -11.13
C VAL A 82 2.73 -16.64 -12.15
N LEU A 83 3.17 -15.46 -11.72
CA LEU A 83 3.36 -14.32 -12.63
C LEU A 83 4.34 -14.64 -13.77
N THR A 84 5.40 -15.38 -13.45
CA THR A 84 6.38 -15.85 -14.45
C THR A 84 5.75 -16.84 -15.44
N LYS A 85 4.91 -17.76 -14.97
CA LYS A 85 4.21 -18.73 -15.81
C LYS A 85 3.20 -18.05 -16.74
N LEU A 86 2.40 -17.12 -16.21
CA LEU A 86 1.45 -16.34 -17.02
C LEU A 86 2.15 -15.47 -18.06
N ARG A 87 3.29 -14.87 -17.70
CA ARG A 87 4.14 -14.14 -18.66
C ARG A 87 4.64 -15.07 -19.77
N ASN A 88 5.15 -16.25 -19.42
CA ASN A 88 5.68 -17.19 -20.41
C ASN A 88 4.57 -17.73 -21.34
N ASN A 89 3.33 -17.80 -20.84
CA ASN A 89 2.15 -18.11 -21.66
C ASN A 89 1.64 -16.90 -22.47
N GLY A 90 2.18 -15.69 -22.25
CA GLY A 90 1.81 -14.48 -22.99
C GLY A 90 0.55 -13.78 -22.50
N LEU A 91 0.02 -14.16 -21.34
CA LEU A 91 -1.20 -13.57 -20.74
C LEU A 91 -0.95 -12.26 -19.98
N LEU A 92 0.31 -11.96 -19.68
CA LEU A 92 0.70 -10.70 -19.08
C LEU A 92 2.13 -10.32 -19.45
N ARG A 93 2.47 -9.05 -19.26
CA ARG A 93 3.86 -8.56 -19.33
C ARG A 93 4.35 -8.16 -17.94
N LEU A 94 5.64 -8.35 -17.69
CA LEU A 94 6.30 -7.90 -16.46
C LEU A 94 7.19 -6.70 -16.77
N GLU A 95 7.01 -5.60 -16.05
CA GLU A 95 7.96 -4.48 -16.07
C GLU A 95 8.78 -4.50 -14.79
N LYS A 96 10.11 -4.51 -14.96
CA LYS A 96 11.03 -4.52 -13.83
C LYS A 96 11.14 -3.12 -13.25
N GLY A 97 10.96 -3.03 -11.93
CA GLY A 97 11.14 -1.79 -11.19
C GLY A 97 12.61 -1.36 -11.08
N THR A 98 12.82 -0.10 -10.70
CA THR A 98 14.14 0.51 -10.49
C THR A 98 14.55 0.41 -9.01
N PRO A 99 15.63 -0.33 -8.67
CA PRO A 99 16.21 -0.33 -7.33
C PRO A 99 16.70 1.05 -6.88
N TRP A 100 16.78 1.26 -5.56
CA TRP A 100 17.20 2.55 -4.97
C TRP A 100 18.64 2.96 -5.31
N TYR A 101 19.48 2.02 -5.72
CA TYR A 101 20.90 2.24 -6.03
C TYR A 101 21.18 2.37 -7.53
N THR A 102 20.15 2.33 -8.38
CA THR A 102 20.32 2.49 -9.82
C THR A 102 20.61 3.95 -10.15
N LYS A 103 21.61 4.19 -11.02
CA LYS A 103 22.03 5.52 -11.44
C LYS A 103 21.70 5.79 -12.90
N GLU A 104 21.49 7.06 -13.24
CA GLU A 104 21.53 7.60 -14.59
C GLU A 104 22.99 7.74 -15.07
N GLU A 105 23.19 8.06 -16.36
CA GLU A 105 24.52 8.21 -16.97
C GLU A 105 25.33 9.37 -16.37
N ASP A 106 24.65 10.40 -15.87
CA ASP A 106 25.22 11.55 -15.17
C ASP A 106 25.65 11.25 -13.71
N GLY A 107 25.37 10.03 -13.22
CA GLY A 107 25.71 9.57 -11.88
C GLY A 107 24.64 9.83 -10.82
N ASP A 108 23.53 10.49 -11.16
CA ASP A 108 22.39 10.73 -10.28
C ASP A 108 21.56 9.45 -10.08
N PHE A 109 20.91 9.32 -8.93
CA PHE A 109 20.08 8.15 -8.66
C PHE A 109 18.75 8.23 -9.41
N LYS A 110 18.40 7.15 -10.11
CA LYS A 110 17.08 6.99 -10.71
C LYS A 110 16.01 6.91 -9.63
N ASP A 111 14.82 7.42 -9.97
CA ASP A 111 13.65 7.24 -9.12
C ASP A 111 13.37 5.76 -8.87
N ARG A 112 13.27 5.39 -7.59
CA ARG A 112 12.92 4.04 -7.17
C ARG A 112 11.51 3.70 -7.66
N LYS A 113 11.38 2.59 -8.40
CA LYS A 113 10.10 2.07 -8.90
C LYS A 113 9.92 0.62 -8.50
N LEU A 114 8.71 0.25 -8.10
CA LEU A 114 8.36 -1.16 -7.91
C LEU A 114 8.18 -1.84 -9.27
N SER A 115 8.28 -3.17 -9.29
CA SER A 115 7.95 -3.92 -10.51
C SER A 115 6.43 -3.95 -10.68
N SER A 116 5.96 -4.07 -11.90
CA SER A 116 4.53 -4.22 -12.21
C SER A 116 4.31 -5.44 -13.09
N PHE A 117 3.13 -6.03 -12.99
CA PHE A 117 2.60 -6.89 -14.02
C PHE A 117 1.40 -6.22 -14.67
N ILE A 118 1.25 -6.42 -15.97
CA ILE A 118 0.24 -5.75 -16.77
C ILE A 118 -0.50 -6.85 -17.53
N PRO A 119 -1.73 -7.18 -17.11
CA PRO A 119 -2.52 -8.22 -17.75
C PRO A 119 -2.95 -7.77 -19.15
N ASN A 120 -3.19 -8.73 -20.04
CA ASN A 120 -3.84 -8.48 -21.31
C ASN A 120 -5.33 -8.88 -21.24
N GLU A 121 -6.06 -8.63 -22.32
CA GLU A 121 -7.48 -8.98 -22.44
C GLU A 121 -7.74 -10.48 -22.29
N GLN A 122 -6.83 -11.34 -22.79
CA GLN A 122 -6.99 -12.79 -22.63
C GLN A 122 -6.95 -13.24 -21.17
N LEU A 123 -6.14 -12.59 -20.31
CA LEU A 123 -6.12 -12.90 -18.89
C LEU A 123 -7.40 -12.45 -18.17
N MET A 124 -8.03 -11.36 -18.63
CA MET A 124 -9.35 -10.93 -18.14
C MET A 124 -10.42 -11.95 -18.50
N LEU A 125 -10.50 -12.34 -19.79
CA LEU A 125 -11.43 -13.35 -20.27
C LEU A 125 -11.23 -14.71 -19.58
N LEU A 126 -9.98 -15.07 -19.30
CA LEU A 126 -9.66 -16.27 -18.52
C LEU A 126 -10.21 -16.19 -17.11
N ALA A 127 -10.07 -15.05 -16.42
CA ALA A 127 -10.64 -14.85 -15.09
C ALA A 127 -12.18 -14.95 -15.11
N GLU A 128 -12.84 -14.34 -16.10
CA GLU A 128 -14.30 -14.45 -16.29
C GLU A 128 -14.73 -15.90 -16.56
N SER A 129 -14.00 -16.63 -17.41
CA SER A 129 -14.27 -18.05 -17.67
C SER A 129 -14.07 -18.95 -16.44
N ALA A 130 -13.29 -18.49 -15.47
CA ALA A 130 -13.12 -19.13 -14.16
C ALA A 130 -14.20 -18.74 -13.14
N GLY A 131 -15.22 -17.96 -13.55
CA GLY A 131 -16.28 -17.48 -12.67
C GLY A 131 -15.92 -16.25 -11.83
N ILE A 132 -14.74 -15.65 -12.06
CA ILE A 132 -14.24 -14.53 -11.26
C ILE A 132 -14.72 -13.23 -11.88
N THR A 133 -15.70 -12.61 -11.24
CA THR A 133 -16.24 -11.28 -11.58
C THR A 133 -16.05 -10.35 -10.38
N LYS A 134 -16.32 -9.05 -10.55
CA LYS A 134 -16.22 -8.11 -9.42
C LYS A 134 -17.15 -8.50 -8.26
N GLU A 135 -18.30 -9.08 -8.57
CA GLU A 135 -19.31 -9.49 -7.59
C GLU A 135 -18.93 -10.78 -6.86
N SER A 136 -18.13 -11.65 -7.47
CA SER A 136 -17.66 -12.89 -6.82
C SER A 136 -16.37 -12.70 -6.02
N ILE A 137 -15.75 -11.52 -6.07
CA ILE A 137 -14.57 -11.19 -5.28
C ILE A 137 -14.96 -10.76 -3.88
N GLU A 138 -14.29 -11.36 -2.90
CA GLU A 138 -14.39 -10.99 -1.50
C GLU A 138 -13.06 -10.39 -1.04
N GLU A 139 -13.10 -9.19 -0.44
CA GLU A 139 -11.96 -8.61 0.25
C GLU A 139 -12.05 -8.87 1.75
N THR A 140 -11.13 -9.67 2.29
CA THR A 140 -11.00 -9.81 3.74
C THR A 140 -10.64 -8.46 4.36
N ILE A 141 -11.27 -8.10 5.49
CA ILE A 141 -11.02 -6.85 6.21
C ILE A 141 -9.51 -6.60 6.34
N ARG A 142 -9.10 -5.40 5.92
CA ARG A 142 -7.72 -4.94 6.00
C ARG A 142 -7.51 -4.10 7.25
N ASN A 143 -6.39 -4.34 7.92
CA ASN A 143 -6.00 -3.57 9.08
C ASN A 143 -5.43 -2.21 8.68
N HIS A 144 -5.93 -1.16 9.30
CA HIS A 144 -5.38 0.19 9.22
C HIS A 144 -4.23 0.40 10.19
N VAL A 145 -4.03 -0.48 11.17
CA VAL A 145 -2.88 -0.44 12.09
C VAL A 145 -1.82 -1.43 11.61
N VAL A 146 -0.62 -0.90 11.38
CA VAL A 146 0.52 -1.67 10.87
C VAL A 146 1.70 -1.49 11.81
N LEU A 147 2.25 -2.58 12.33
CA LEU A 147 3.47 -2.60 13.12
C LEU A 147 4.62 -3.18 12.32
N ARG A 148 5.81 -2.55 12.40
CA ARG A 148 7.02 -3.00 11.70
C ARG A 148 8.21 -3.17 12.63
N ASP A 149 9.05 -4.16 12.35
CA ASP A 149 10.37 -4.29 12.96
C ASP A 149 11.40 -3.34 12.35
N GLY A 150 12.61 -3.27 12.92
CA GLY A 150 13.71 -2.41 12.45
C GLY A 150 14.16 -2.63 11.00
N ASN A 151 13.68 -3.70 10.34
CA ASN A 151 13.96 -4.04 8.95
C ASN A 151 12.72 -3.85 8.04
N ASP A 152 11.72 -3.10 8.49
CA ASP A 152 10.44 -2.88 7.81
C ASP A 152 9.56 -4.13 7.63
N ASN A 153 9.86 -5.25 8.32
CA ASN A 153 9.00 -6.42 8.25
C ASN A 153 7.73 -6.19 9.05
N LEU A 154 6.58 -6.58 8.49
CA LEU A 154 5.30 -6.55 9.17
C LEU A 154 5.29 -7.53 10.35
N LEU A 155 4.80 -7.08 11.50
CA LEU A 155 4.65 -7.86 12.72
C LEU A 155 3.17 -8.08 13.03
N GLU A 156 2.83 -9.27 13.52
CA GLU A 156 1.53 -9.52 14.13
C GLU A 156 1.48 -8.86 15.50
N TYR A 157 0.28 -8.44 15.89
CA TYR A 157 0.02 -7.87 17.20
C TYR A 157 -1.38 -8.25 17.64
N GLU A 158 -1.55 -8.38 18.95
CA GLU A 158 -2.87 -8.55 19.54
C GLU A 158 -3.60 -7.20 19.60
N PRO A 159 -4.88 -7.13 19.24
CA PRO A 159 -5.67 -5.92 19.39
C PRO A 159 -5.70 -5.43 20.84
N THR A 160 -5.45 -4.14 21.03
CA THR A 160 -5.60 -3.42 22.29
C THR A 160 -6.69 -2.35 22.16
N PRO A 161 -7.20 -1.76 23.25
CA PRO A 161 -8.14 -0.64 23.16
C PRO A 161 -7.58 0.53 22.32
N TYR A 162 -6.27 0.78 22.41
CA TYR A 162 -5.61 1.80 21.59
C TYR A 162 -5.63 1.44 20.09
N THR A 163 -5.20 0.23 19.72
CA THR A 163 -5.16 -0.14 18.30
C THR A 163 -6.56 -0.24 17.70
N GLN A 164 -7.56 -0.70 18.46
CA GLN A 164 -8.96 -0.70 18.05
C GLN A 164 -9.50 0.71 17.80
N HIS A 165 -9.17 1.67 18.67
CA HIS A 165 -9.52 3.07 18.45
C HIS A 165 -8.88 3.62 17.16
N ILE A 166 -7.61 3.31 16.90
CA ILE A 166 -6.93 3.74 15.67
C ILE A 166 -7.52 3.06 14.43
N GLU A 167 -7.86 1.77 14.49
CA GLU A 167 -8.57 1.07 13.41
C GLU A 167 -9.87 1.77 13.05
N GLN A 168 -10.71 2.08 14.06
CA GLN A 168 -11.98 2.80 13.85
C GLN A 168 -11.76 4.20 13.26
N LEU A 169 -10.80 4.97 13.81
CA LEU A 169 -10.49 6.32 13.36
C LEU A 169 -10.01 6.32 11.90
N MET A 170 -9.08 5.43 11.56
CA MET A 170 -8.51 5.33 10.22
C MET A 170 -9.50 4.76 9.22
N GLY A 171 -10.34 3.81 9.63
CA GLY A 171 -11.44 3.29 8.82
C GLY A 171 -12.44 4.38 8.47
N ALA A 172 -12.96 5.10 9.48
CA ALA A 172 -13.88 6.21 9.27
C ALA A 172 -13.27 7.32 8.38
N TYR A 173 -11.98 7.60 8.56
CA TYR A 173 -11.26 8.56 7.72
C TYR A 173 -11.12 8.07 6.26
N CYS A 174 -10.78 6.80 6.03
CA CYS A 174 -10.72 6.23 4.68
C CYS A 174 -12.09 6.22 4.01
N ASP A 175 -13.15 5.86 4.74
CA ASP A 175 -14.51 5.87 4.22
C ASP A 175 -15.00 7.28 3.89
N TYR A 176 -14.58 8.28 4.66
CA TYR A 176 -14.80 9.68 4.30
C TYR A 176 -14.05 10.07 3.02
N LEU A 177 -12.77 9.66 2.88
CA LEU A 177 -11.97 9.95 1.69
C LEU A 177 -12.53 9.29 0.42
N LYS A 178 -13.04 8.05 0.51
CA LYS A 178 -13.68 7.34 -0.61
C LYS A 178 -14.90 8.08 -1.17
N LYS A 179 -15.56 8.92 -0.36
CA LYS A 179 -16.68 9.77 -0.80
C LYS A 179 -16.23 11.00 -1.59
N GLN A 180 -14.94 11.32 -1.60
CA GLN A 180 -14.40 12.51 -2.26
C GLN A 180 -13.87 12.14 -3.64
N ARG A 181 -14.12 12.99 -4.63
CA ARG A 181 -13.46 12.90 -5.94
C ARG A 181 -12.16 13.70 -5.92
N VAL A 182 -11.05 13.02 -5.67
CA VAL A 182 -9.71 13.62 -5.73
C VAL A 182 -9.11 13.40 -7.10
N THR A 183 -8.65 14.45 -7.77
CA THR A 183 -8.05 14.38 -9.11
C THR A 183 -6.73 15.13 -9.17
N LEU A 184 -5.83 14.67 -10.05
CA LEU A 184 -4.63 15.38 -10.47
C LEU A 184 -4.66 15.48 -11.99
N ASP A 185 -4.68 16.70 -12.52
CA ASP A 185 -4.78 16.92 -13.98
C ASP A 185 -6.03 16.20 -14.56
N ASP A 186 -7.14 16.26 -13.82
CA ASP A 186 -8.44 15.64 -14.09
C ASP A 186 -8.47 14.08 -14.10
N GLU A 187 -7.31 13.44 -13.92
CA GLU A 187 -7.20 12.01 -13.67
C GLU A 187 -7.54 11.67 -12.21
N PRO A 188 -8.40 10.66 -11.95
CA PRO A 188 -8.79 10.28 -10.60
C PRO A 188 -7.62 9.67 -9.82
N ILE A 189 -7.45 10.09 -8.57
CA ILE A 189 -6.58 9.44 -7.61
C ILE A 189 -7.44 8.48 -6.79
N GLU A 190 -7.35 7.19 -7.08
CA GLU A 190 -8.18 6.15 -6.47
C GLU A 190 -7.43 5.27 -5.46
N GLY A 191 -8.18 4.41 -4.76
CA GLY A 191 -7.65 3.41 -3.84
C GLY A 191 -7.11 4.00 -2.54
N PHE A 192 -7.84 4.95 -1.94
CA PHE A 192 -7.52 5.46 -0.62
C PHE A 192 -7.71 4.38 0.45
N PHE A 193 -6.64 3.61 0.69
CA PHE A 193 -6.48 2.78 1.87
C PHE A 193 -5.27 3.28 2.65
N LEU A 194 -5.51 4.01 3.72
CA LEU A 194 -4.47 4.57 4.56
C LEU A 194 -4.32 3.73 5.82
N ALA A 195 -3.11 3.26 6.05
CA ALA A 195 -2.73 2.63 7.30
C ALA A 195 -1.84 3.58 8.11
N ARG A 196 -2.04 3.61 9.42
CA ARG A 196 -1.11 4.19 10.37
C ARG A 196 -0.03 3.16 10.69
N LYS A 197 1.20 3.50 10.30
CA LYS A 197 2.36 2.63 10.44
C LYS A 197 3.16 3.02 11.67
N TYR A 198 3.49 2.03 12.47
CA TYR A 198 4.26 2.13 13.70
C TYR A 198 5.57 1.37 13.54
N GLN A 199 6.56 1.78 14.32
CA GLN A 199 7.86 1.13 14.39
C GLN A 199 8.04 0.51 15.79
N ASP A 200 8.32 -0.79 15.85
CA ASP A 200 8.63 -1.50 17.09
C ASP A 200 10.08 -1.22 17.52
N CYS A 201 10.34 0.01 17.96
CA CYS A 201 11.66 0.40 18.43
C CYS A 201 12.05 -0.33 19.74
N GLY A 202 11.07 -0.70 20.55
CA GLY A 202 11.26 -1.41 21.82
C GLY A 202 11.54 -2.91 21.66
N ARG A 203 11.23 -3.48 20.49
CA ARG A 203 11.26 -4.93 20.22
C ARG A 203 10.38 -5.73 21.18
N ASP A 204 9.31 -5.10 21.66
CA ASP A 204 8.33 -5.64 22.60
C ASP A 204 6.92 -5.66 22.00
N ALA A 205 6.82 -5.45 20.69
CA ALA A 205 5.58 -5.30 19.94
C ALA A 205 4.65 -4.20 20.49
N SER A 206 5.20 -3.21 21.20
CA SER A 206 4.41 -2.13 21.78
C SER A 206 4.24 -0.93 20.82
N PHE A 207 3.08 -0.28 20.91
CA PHE A 207 2.74 0.91 20.11
C PHE A 207 3.20 2.23 20.75
N ARG A 208 4.33 2.21 21.48
CA ARG A 208 4.81 3.36 22.28
C ARG A 208 5.45 4.47 21.45
N TYR A 209 5.90 4.18 20.24
CA TYR A 209 6.64 5.09 19.38
C TYR A 209 5.73 5.53 18.24
N GLY A 210 5.27 6.78 18.29
CA GLY A 210 4.12 7.28 17.53
C GLY A 210 4.16 6.94 16.04
N GLY A 211 3.02 6.51 15.48
CA GLY A 211 2.94 6.08 14.09
C GLY A 211 2.62 7.19 13.10
N ARG A 212 2.90 6.95 11.81
CA ARG A 212 2.64 7.87 10.69
C ARG A 212 1.79 7.23 9.60
N SER A 213 0.92 8.02 9.00
CA SER A 213 0.19 7.66 7.77
C SER A 213 0.80 8.40 6.58
N PHE A 214 0.75 7.79 5.39
CA PHE A 214 1.26 8.39 4.15
C PHE A 214 0.17 8.41 3.09
N HIS A 215 -0.22 9.60 2.65
CA HIS A 215 -1.19 9.77 1.56
C HIS A 215 -0.52 9.69 0.19
N PRO A 216 -1.22 9.25 -0.86
CA PRO A 216 -0.68 9.17 -2.22
C PRO A 216 -0.07 10.48 -2.72
N PHE A 217 -0.65 11.63 -2.34
CA PHE A 217 -0.17 12.95 -2.76
C PHE A 217 1.06 13.46 -2.01
N MET A 218 1.49 12.83 -0.91
CA MET A 218 2.68 13.28 -0.15
C MET A 218 3.99 13.08 -0.92
N GLY A 219 4.03 12.17 -1.89
CA GLY A 219 5.20 11.97 -2.76
C GLY A 219 5.22 12.88 -3.99
N LEU A 220 4.17 13.69 -4.20
CA LEU A 220 4.07 14.58 -5.35
C LEU A 220 4.89 15.87 -5.13
N THR A 221 5.49 16.37 -6.20
CA THR A 221 6.19 17.67 -6.19
C THR A 221 5.23 18.80 -5.84
N LYS A 222 5.76 19.96 -5.45
CA LYS A 222 4.94 21.13 -5.11
C LYS A 222 4.03 21.54 -6.28
N GLU A 223 4.56 21.48 -7.50
CA GLU A 223 3.88 21.85 -8.75
C GLU A 223 2.74 20.89 -9.05
N LYS A 224 2.95 19.58 -8.86
CA LYS A 224 1.88 18.58 -9.01
C LYS A 224 0.81 18.73 -7.92
N ARG A 225 1.22 18.93 -6.66
CA ARG A 225 0.27 19.12 -5.55
C ARG A 225 -0.63 20.34 -5.75
N ALA A 226 -0.11 21.42 -6.34
CA ALA A 226 -0.88 22.64 -6.61
C ALA A 226 -2.02 22.44 -7.63
N ARG A 227 -1.99 21.36 -8.42
CA ARG A 227 -3.02 21.03 -9.41
C ARG A 227 -4.03 19.99 -8.93
N ILE A 228 -3.91 19.54 -7.69
CA ILE A 228 -4.89 18.64 -7.09
C ILE A 228 -6.20 19.38 -6.92
N LYS A 229 -7.28 18.76 -7.39
CA LYS A 229 -8.66 19.19 -7.11
C LYS A 229 -9.36 18.19 -6.20
N ILE A 230 -10.17 18.68 -5.27
CA ILE A 230 -11.09 17.87 -4.46
C ILE A 230 -12.51 18.28 -4.85
N ASN A 231 -13.31 17.32 -5.30
CA ASN A 231 -14.68 17.53 -5.78
C ASN A 231 -14.76 18.63 -6.87
N GLY A 232 -13.78 18.63 -7.78
CA GLY A 232 -13.67 19.63 -8.86
C GLY A 232 -13.12 21.00 -8.43
N GLN A 233 -12.90 21.24 -7.14
CA GLN A 233 -12.42 22.52 -6.63
C GLN A 233 -10.91 22.51 -6.40
N THR A 234 -10.25 23.61 -6.75
CA THR A 234 -8.81 23.83 -6.52
C THR A 234 -8.48 23.79 -5.03
N THR A 235 -7.35 23.18 -4.68
CA THR A 235 -6.89 23.09 -3.30
C THR A 235 -5.91 24.21 -2.93
N VAL A 236 -5.84 24.54 -1.65
CA VAL A 236 -4.82 25.42 -1.06
C VAL A 236 -4.07 24.67 0.03
N SER A 237 -2.75 24.87 0.12
CA SER A 237 -1.94 24.31 1.20
C SER A 237 -2.04 25.22 2.41
N VAL A 238 -2.65 24.74 3.49
CA VAL A 238 -2.66 25.44 4.78
C VAL A 238 -1.50 24.91 5.62
N ASP A 239 -0.52 25.77 5.91
CA ASP A 239 0.60 25.43 6.78
C ASP A 239 0.37 25.98 8.19
N TYR A 240 0.18 25.07 9.15
CA TYR A 240 -0.05 25.43 10.54
C TYR A 240 1.26 25.37 11.32
N ALA A 241 1.65 26.50 11.91
CA ALA A 241 2.85 26.59 12.73
C ALA A 241 2.84 25.54 13.85
N ALA A 242 3.87 24.67 13.84
CA ALA A 242 4.02 23.58 14.81
C ALA A 242 2.73 22.81 15.09
N SER A 243 2.05 22.36 14.02
CA SER A 243 0.73 21.73 14.07
C SER A 243 0.60 20.61 15.10
N VAL A 244 1.52 19.64 15.09
CA VAL A 244 1.46 18.48 15.99
C VAL A 244 1.59 18.87 17.47
N PRO A 245 2.64 19.62 17.90
CA PRO A 245 2.71 20.12 19.28
C PRO A 245 1.49 20.95 19.70
N ASN A 246 0.98 21.82 18.82
CA ASN A 246 -0.19 22.64 19.11
C ASN A 246 -1.45 21.81 19.34
N LEU A 247 -1.72 20.82 18.49
CA LEU A 247 -2.87 19.92 18.63
C LEU A 247 -2.77 19.07 19.90
N LEU A 248 -1.59 18.54 20.21
CA LEU A 248 -1.36 17.75 21.42
C LEU A 248 -1.54 18.60 22.67
N TYR A 249 -0.94 19.79 22.71
CA TYR A 249 -1.07 20.68 23.85
C TYR A 249 -2.52 21.12 24.05
N GLN A 250 -3.25 21.40 22.96
CA GLN A 250 -4.68 21.72 23.01
C GLN A 250 -5.53 20.55 23.51
N ALA A 251 -5.23 19.33 23.10
CA ALA A 251 -5.93 18.15 23.59
C ALA A 251 -5.74 17.92 25.11
N VAL A 252 -4.57 18.27 25.64
CA VAL A 252 -4.23 18.06 27.07
C VAL A 252 -4.66 19.24 27.95
N THR A 253 -4.56 20.48 27.46
CA THR A 253 -4.72 21.70 28.27
C THR A 253 -5.93 22.55 27.88
N GLY A 254 -6.55 22.27 26.73
CA GLY A 254 -7.60 23.12 26.15
C GLY A 254 -7.07 24.37 25.42
N GLN A 255 -5.76 24.65 25.46
CA GLN A 255 -5.15 25.85 24.86
C GLN A 255 -4.13 25.51 23.77
N ARG A 256 -3.84 26.46 22.87
CA ARG A 256 -2.76 26.29 21.88
C ARG A 256 -1.46 26.87 22.43
N LEU A 257 -0.33 26.30 22.03
CA LEU A 257 1.00 26.87 22.32
C LEU A 257 1.23 28.16 21.52
N HIS A 258 0.69 28.22 20.30
CA HIS A 258 0.74 29.42 19.46
C HIS A 258 0.23 30.66 20.23
N PRO A 259 0.94 31.80 20.17
CA PRO A 259 2.05 32.12 19.26
C PRO A 259 3.45 31.66 19.70
N ASN A 260 3.59 31.04 20.88
CA ASN A 260 4.89 30.57 21.35
C ASN A 260 5.43 29.43 20.47
N ASP A 261 6.74 29.43 20.25
CA ASP A 261 7.40 28.37 19.49
C ASP A 261 7.68 27.16 20.41
N PRO A 262 7.03 26.01 20.21
CA PRO A 262 7.20 24.83 21.07
C PRO A 262 8.61 24.22 20.98
N TYR A 263 9.40 24.63 20.00
CA TYR A 263 10.78 24.16 19.84
C TYR A 263 11.81 25.09 20.50
N GLN A 264 11.38 26.22 21.07
CA GLN A 264 12.25 27.13 21.81
C GLN A 264 12.38 26.64 23.26
N VAL A 265 13.35 25.75 23.49
CA VAL A 265 13.64 25.16 24.80
C VAL A 265 14.92 25.76 25.37
N THR A 266 14.86 26.30 26.59
CA THR A 266 16.02 26.88 27.27
C THR A 266 17.18 25.88 27.33
N GLY A 267 18.37 26.32 26.90
CA GLY A 267 19.57 25.48 26.90
C GLY A 267 19.70 24.52 25.72
N LEU A 268 18.74 24.48 24.78
CA LEU A 268 18.79 23.59 23.62
C LEU A 268 18.60 24.38 22.30
N PRO A 269 19.48 24.19 21.29
CA PRO A 269 19.26 24.79 19.99
C PRO A 269 17.94 24.31 19.39
N ARG A 270 17.11 25.25 18.91
CA ARG A 270 15.79 24.99 18.33
C ARG A 270 15.76 23.84 17.31
N LYS A 271 16.78 23.77 16.44
CA LYS A 271 16.90 22.71 15.42
C LYS A 271 17.01 21.31 16.04
N ILE A 272 17.68 21.20 17.19
CA ILE A 272 17.82 19.96 17.95
C ILE A 272 16.50 19.62 18.64
N ALA A 273 15.87 20.57 19.35
CA ALA A 273 14.54 20.41 19.94
C ALA A 273 13.51 19.88 18.91
N LYS A 274 13.46 20.51 17.74
CA LYS A 274 12.57 20.10 16.63
C LYS A 274 12.89 18.69 16.12
N LYS A 275 14.17 18.32 16.00
CA LYS A 275 14.58 16.98 15.56
C LYS A 275 14.13 15.91 16.56
N TYR A 276 14.35 16.12 17.85
CA TYR A 276 13.91 15.21 18.90
C TYR A 276 12.39 15.07 18.94
N ALA A 277 11.65 16.19 18.90
CA ALA A 277 10.18 16.16 18.84
C ALA A 277 9.67 15.36 17.64
N ASN A 278 10.26 15.55 16.46
CA ASN A 278 9.88 14.80 15.27
C ASN A 278 10.15 13.30 15.41
N ILE A 279 11.30 12.91 16.00
CA ILE A 279 11.63 11.50 16.25
C ILE A 279 10.62 10.88 17.22
N MET A 280 10.29 11.56 18.32
CA MET A 280 9.37 11.01 19.33
C MET A 280 7.93 10.87 18.82
N PHE A 281 7.44 11.83 18.03
CA PHE A 281 6.06 11.82 17.54
C PHE A 281 5.83 11.03 16.26
N ASN A 282 6.88 10.82 15.44
CA ASN A 282 6.74 10.26 14.10
C ASN A 282 7.71 9.10 13.83
N THR A 283 8.00 8.26 14.81
CA THR A 283 8.80 7.04 14.62
C THR A 283 8.03 6.03 13.77
N ALA A 284 8.23 6.12 12.46
CA ALA A 284 7.73 5.21 11.45
C ALA A 284 8.77 5.05 10.34
#